data_AF-A0A536GTV5-F1
#
_entry.id   AF-A0A536GTV5-F1
#
_cell.length_a   1.000
_cell.length_b   1.000
_cell.length_c   1.000
_cell.angle_alpha   90.00
_cell.angle_beta   90.00
_cell.angle_gamma   90.00
#
_symmetry.space_group_name_H-M   'P 1'
#
loop_
_entity.id
_entity.type
_entity.pdbx_description
1 polymer ?
#
loop_
_entity_poly.entity_id
_entity_poly.type
_entity_poly.pdbx_seq_one_letter_code
_entity_poly.pdbx_strand_id
1 'polypeptide(L)'
;MTTLSPPASGVTIRMYRQGLGDCFLLAFPTGQAGQAFYMLIDCGVIFGTQNPSQVMQAVATDIEAATGGDIHLLVATHEHWDHLSGFIQAGEIFQRMRIHNLWLAWTEDPSDRLAQQLRTEFQRDHQALHLAVNRACDAESVEPITNLLHFFGDPSVAPGNALDSSNTATTGAALNAIRAFVSKMDAAPQYRRPGEEPLSLPRASGLPEVSGVRIYVLGPPQDEKVLKDINPTVKGREVYTKGSALTARTAFYMAVQDQAQVSPADQELRELSFPFDQVLRIPRIEAKQYEFFRLHYGFDESTPGEKAAQDGQQNARRDDQAWRRIDDDWLGAAGDLALQLDSYTNNTSLALAIELVNTKKVLLFVADAQIGNWLSWDNLSWSVPDPIGAMQTIRIGDLLARTVLYKVGHHGSFNATVRGLSAVPKGLELMTSPDLVAMIPVNREMALKKRWDMPFDPLLQRLEEKTSHRVMRVDDAYPKQQPVGMSNAAWQSFKANFEETDGEQIMTLSRL
;
A
#
# COMPACT_ATOMS: atom_id res chain seq x y z
N MET A 1 5.86 -32.83 3.90
CA MET A 1 6.96 -31.86 4.05
C MET A 1 7.12 -31.57 5.54
N THR A 2 8.33 -31.26 5.99
CA THR A 2 8.60 -30.82 7.38
C THR A 2 8.23 -29.35 7.53
N THR A 3 7.64 -28.98 8.66
CA THR A 3 7.32 -27.59 8.99
C THR A 3 8.58 -26.73 9.12
N LEU A 4 8.45 -25.43 8.89
CA LEU A 4 9.52 -24.44 8.95
C LEU A 4 10.02 -24.32 10.40
N SER A 5 11.24 -24.78 10.64
CA SER A 5 11.82 -24.79 11.98
C SER A 5 12.69 -23.55 12.21
N PRO A 6 12.47 -22.78 13.29
CA PRO A 6 13.35 -21.69 13.68
C PRO A 6 14.66 -22.22 14.29
N PRO A 7 15.74 -21.42 14.31
CA PRO A 7 16.91 -21.74 15.10
C PRO A 7 16.59 -21.71 16.61
N ALA A 8 17.40 -22.39 17.43
CA ALA A 8 17.24 -22.38 18.89
C ALA A 8 17.32 -20.96 19.50
N SER A 9 18.02 -20.04 18.82
CA SER A 9 18.07 -18.61 19.12
C SER A 9 18.00 -17.84 17.81
N GLY A 10 17.20 -16.78 17.78
CA GLY A 10 16.94 -15.98 16.59
C GLY A 10 15.57 -16.27 15.97
N VAL A 11 15.47 -16.10 14.67
CA VAL A 11 14.24 -16.21 13.89
C VAL A 11 14.58 -16.69 12.48
N THR A 12 13.66 -17.42 11.86
CA THR A 12 13.70 -17.75 10.42
C THR A 12 12.65 -16.94 9.70
N ILE A 13 13.00 -16.40 8.54
CA ILE A 13 12.16 -15.49 7.75
C ILE A 13 12.17 -15.97 6.32
N ARG A 14 10.98 -16.14 5.74
CA ARG A 14 10.77 -16.37 4.31
C ARG A 14 10.22 -15.11 3.67
N MET A 15 10.81 -14.68 2.58
CA MET A 15 10.22 -13.77 1.61
C MET A 15 9.81 -14.59 0.39
N TYR A 16 8.53 -14.60 0.06
CA TYR A 16 8.04 -15.25 -1.15
C TYR A 16 8.32 -14.36 -2.38
N ARG A 17 8.55 -14.99 -3.54
CA ARG A 17 8.92 -14.31 -4.79
C ARG A 17 7.81 -14.37 -5.83
N GLN A 18 6.59 -14.05 -5.40
CA GLN A 18 5.37 -14.13 -6.23
C GLN A 18 5.28 -13.07 -7.34
N GLY A 19 6.15 -12.06 -7.33
CA GLY A 19 6.08 -10.90 -8.23
C GLY A 19 6.25 -9.61 -7.44
N LEU A 20 5.54 -8.55 -7.84
CA LEU A 20 5.45 -7.31 -7.07
C LEU A 20 4.34 -7.44 -6.01
N GLY A 21 4.70 -7.34 -4.73
CA GLY A 21 3.77 -7.45 -3.60
C GLY A 21 4.40 -8.14 -2.39
N ASP A 22 3.77 -7.99 -1.24
CA ASP A 22 4.30 -8.43 0.04
C ASP A 22 3.77 -9.81 0.45
N CYS A 23 4.68 -10.70 0.86
CA CYS A 23 4.34 -11.90 1.62
C CYS A 23 5.56 -12.40 2.40
N PHE A 24 5.48 -12.35 3.73
CA PHE A 24 6.58 -12.76 4.62
C PHE A 24 6.10 -13.72 5.70
N LEU A 25 6.78 -14.86 5.84
CA LEU A 25 6.53 -15.82 6.92
C LEU A 25 7.71 -15.85 7.89
N LEU A 26 7.45 -15.53 9.15
CA LEU A 26 8.44 -15.56 10.23
C LEU A 26 8.14 -16.74 11.16
N ALA A 27 9.18 -17.47 11.56
CA ALA A 27 9.14 -18.55 12.54
C ALA A 27 10.02 -18.20 13.74
N PHE A 28 9.44 -18.19 14.94
CA PHE A 28 10.12 -17.91 16.21
C PHE A 28 10.18 -19.18 17.08
N PRO A 29 11.31 -19.41 17.79
CA PRO A 29 11.45 -20.56 18.66
C PRO A 29 10.55 -20.43 19.90
N THR A 30 9.85 -21.51 20.24
CA THR A 30 8.97 -21.58 21.41
C THR A 30 9.67 -22.12 22.65
N GLY A 31 10.94 -22.53 22.51
CA GLY A 31 11.69 -23.28 23.53
C GLY A 31 11.37 -24.78 23.56
N GLN A 32 10.37 -25.25 22.81
CA GLN A 32 10.04 -26.66 22.65
C GLN A 32 10.51 -27.17 21.28
N ALA A 33 11.22 -28.31 21.28
CA ALA A 33 11.74 -28.90 20.05
C ALA A 33 10.62 -29.27 19.08
N GLY A 34 10.76 -28.89 17.82
CA GLY A 34 9.78 -29.17 16.77
C GLY A 34 8.52 -28.28 16.80
N GLN A 35 8.48 -27.26 17.66
CA GLN A 35 7.42 -26.25 17.67
C GLN A 35 7.95 -24.86 17.35
N ALA A 36 7.15 -24.09 16.62
CA ALA A 36 7.45 -22.73 16.22
C ALA A 36 6.21 -21.86 16.31
N PHE A 37 6.40 -20.60 16.66
CA PHE A 37 5.38 -19.58 16.49
C PHE A 37 5.52 -18.96 15.10
N TYR A 38 4.42 -18.92 14.36
CA TYR A 38 4.38 -18.46 12.97
C TYR A 38 3.66 -17.12 12.87
N MET A 39 4.35 -16.12 12.36
CA MET A 39 3.80 -14.81 12.02
C MET A 39 3.80 -14.65 10.51
N LEU A 40 2.62 -14.47 9.90
CA LEU A 40 2.47 -14.10 8.50
C LEU A 40 2.26 -12.59 8.43
N ILE A 41 3.06 -11.89 7.63
CA ILE A 41 2.90 -10.46 7.34
C ILE A 41 2.56 -10.34 5.87
N ASP A 42 1.30 -9.96 5.61
CA ASP A 42 0.69 -9.85 4.28
C ASP A 42 0.75 -11.12 3.42
N CYS A 43 -0.01 -11.13 2.33
CA CYS A 43 0.01 -12.15 1.31
C CYS A 43 -0.67 -11.61 0.04
N GLY A 44 0.10 -11.02 -0.87
CA GLY A 44 -0.46 -10.50 -2.10
C GLY A 44 0.52 -10.37 -3.26
N VAL A 45 -0.06 -10.14 -4.44
CA VAL A 45 0.63 -9.78 -5.67
C VAL A 45 -0.18 -8.72 -6.41
N ILE A 46 0.50 -7.83 -7.12
CA ILE A 46 -0.11 -6.70 -7.80
C ILE A 46 -1.10 -7.14 -8.88
N PHE A 47 -2.12 -6.32 -9.08
CA PHE A 47 -3.10 -6.52 -10.13
C PHE A 47 -2.45 -6.50 -11.52
N GLY A 48 -2.91 -7.36 -12.43
CA GLY A 48 -2.31 -7.56 -13.76
C GLY A 48 -1.18 -8.60 -13.80
N THR A 49 -0.89 -9.25 -12.68
CA THR A 49 0.00 -10.44 -12.65
C THR A 49 -0.59 -11.57 -13.48
N GLN A 50 0.25 -12.29 -14.23
CA GLN A 50 -0.19 -13.44 -15.02
C GLN A 50 -0.55 -14.63 -14.10
N ASN A 51 -1.70 -15.26 -14.37
CA ASN A 51 -2.22 -16.39 -13.60
C ASN A 51 -2.17 -16.18 -12.07
N PRO A 52 -2.71 -15.06 -11.55
CA PRO A 52 -2.44 -14.64 -10.18
C PRO A 52 -2.99 -15.63 -9.14
N SER A 53 -4.13 -16.27 -9.42
CA SER A 53 -4.67 -17.35 -8.58
C SER A 53 -3.73 -18.55 -8.49
N GLN A 54 -3.12 -18.97 -9.60
CA GLN A 54 -2.17 -20.09 -9.59
C GLN A 54 -0.92 -19.75 -8.77
N VAL A 55 -0.39 -18.53 -8.98
CA VAL A 55 0.78 -18.03 -8.23
C VAL A 55 0.48 -18.00 -6.73
N MET A 56 -0.62 -17.36 -6.32
CA MET A 56 -0.95 -17.25 -4.90
C MET A 56 -1.39 -18.56 -4.28
N GLN A 57 -1.97 -19.50 -5.04
CA GLN A 57 -2.25 -20.84 -4.54
C GLN A 57 -0.95 -21.62 -4.26
N ALA A 58 0.09 -21.46 -5.08
CA ALA A 58 1.39 -22.07 -4.81
C ALA A 58 2.01 -21.50 -3.52
N VAL A 59 2.01 -20.18 -3.37
CA VAL A 59 2.46 -19.48 -2.14
C VAL A 59 1.69 -19.98 -0.91
N ALA A 60 0.36 -19.96 -0.96
CA ALA A 60 -0.47 -20.39 0.16
C ALA A 60 -0.31 -21.89 0.49
N THR A 61 -0.04 -22.73 -0.52
CA THR A 61 0.26 -24.16 -0.32
C THR A 61 1.57 -24.35 0.44
N ASP A 62 2.62 -23.60 0.09
CA ASP A 62 3.87 -23.64 0.85
C ASP A 62 3.66 -23.10 2.27
N ILE A 63 2.91 -22.00 2.46
CA ILE A 63 2.57 -21.50 3.80
C ILE A 63 1.84 -22.57 4.62
N GLU A 64 0.84 -23.25 4.05
CA GLU A 64 0.10 -24.35 4.71
C GLU A 64 1.06 -25.48 5.13
N ALA A 65 1.97 -25.90 4.23
CA ALA A 65 2.96 -26.94 4.51
C ALA A 65 4.01 -26.51 5.56
N ALA A 66 4.52 -25.28 5.45
CA ALA A 66 5.55 -24.70 6.31
C ALA A 66 5.04 -24.51 7.73
N THR A 67 3.75 -24.18 7.89
CA THR A 67 3.15 -23.93 9.19
C THR A 67 2.45 -25.15 9.79
N GLY A 68 2.23 -26.20 9.00
CA GLY A 68 1.32 -27.29 9.37
C GLY A 68 -0.15 -26.85 9.42
N GLY A 69 -0.47 -25.74 8.74
CA GLY A 69 -1.79 -25.11 8.72
C GLY A 69 -2.09 -24.19 9.91
N ASP A 70 -1.11 -23.82 10.73
CA ASP A 70 -1.27 -22.91 11.88
C ASP A 70 -0.53 -21.57 11.68
N ILE A 71 -1.29 -20.49 11.48
CA ILE A 71 -0.77 -19.13 11.53
C ILE A 71 -1.14 -18.53 12.89
N HIS A 72 -0.13 -18.29 13.72
CA HIS A 72 -0.35 -17.87 15.11
C HIS A 72 -0.62 -16.37 15.22
N LEU A 73 -0.04 -15.58 14.31
CA LEU A 73 -0.35 -14.17 14.12
C LEU A 73 -0.35 -13.83 12.63
N LEU A 74 -1.46 -13.30 12.13
CA LEU A 74 -1.53 -12.63 10.84
C LEU A 74 -1.45 -11.11 11.09
N VAL A 75 -0.53 -10.44 10.41
CA VAL A 75 -0.46 -8.97 10.32
C VAL A 75 -0.89 -8.61 8.90
N ALA A 76 -2.01 -7.91 8.75
CA ALA A 76 -2.42 -7.32 7.47
C ALA A 76 -2.18 -5.81 7.56
N THR A 77 -1.24 -5.30 6.77
CA THR A 77 -0.58 -4.03 7.08
C THR A 77 -1.38 -2.80 6.65
N HIS A 78 -2.00 -2.84 5.48
CA HIS A 78 -2.87 -1.78 4.93
C HIS A 78 -3.71 -2.29 3.74
N GLU A 79 -4.64 -1.46 3.26
CA GLU A 79 -5.64 -1.82 2.24
C GLU A 79 -5.12 -1.71 0.78
N HIS A 80 -3.99 -2.33 0.48
CA HIS A 80 -3.48 -2.48 -0.90
C HIS A 80 -3.56 -3.92 -1.42
N TRP A 81 -3.85 -4.05 -2.72
CA TRP A 81 -4.15 -5.32 -3.37
C TRP A 81 -2.94 -6.24 -3.42
N ASP A 82 -1.75 -5.71 -3.65
CA ASP A 82 -0.49 -6.44 -3.60
C ASP A 82 -0.08 -6.88 -2.18
N HIS A 83 -0.83 -6.50 -1.15
CA HIS A 83 -0.69 -7.00 0.22
C HIS A 83 -1.78 -8.01 0.60
N LEU A 84 -3.00 -7.85 0.07
CA LEU A 84 -4.18 -8.60 0.53
C LEU A 84 -4.76 -9.60 -0.49
N SER A 85 -4.37 -9.51 -1.76
CA SER A 85 -4.99 -10.28 -2.86
C SER A 85 -4.91 -11.79 -2.69
N GLY A 86 -3.85 -12.31 -2.07
CA GLY A 86 -3.66 -13.74 -1.83
C GLY A 86 -4.75 -14.36 -0.96
N PHE A 87 -5.34 -13.58 -0.05
CA PHE A 87 -6.44 -14.05 0.80
C PHE A 87 -7.75 -14.27 0.04
N ILE A 88 -7.89 -13.67 -1.15
CA ILE A 88 -8.98 -13.93 -2.09
C ILE A 88 -8.57 -14.99 -3.10
N GLN A 89 -7.41 -14.79 -3.74
CA GLN A 89 -6.91 -15.63 -4.84
C GLN A 89 -6.58 -17.07 -4.43
N ALA A 90 -6.19 -17.26 -3.16
CA ALA A 90 -5.98 -18.56 -2.53
C ALA A 90 -6.93 -18.79 -1.34
N GLY A 91 -8.11 -18.16 -1.35
CA GLY A 91 -9.05 -18.15 -0.23
C GLY A 91 -9.45 -19.55 0.27
N GLU A 92 -9.60 -20.54 -0.63
CA GLU A 92 -9.90 -21.92 -0.24
C GLU A 92 -8.80 -22.57 0.61
N ILE A 93 -7.54 -22.20 0.40
CA ILE A 93 -6.39 -22.71 1.17
C ILE A 93 -6.36 -22.06 2.54
N PHE A 94 -6.42 -20.72 2.58
CA PHE A 94 -6.53 -19.98 3.84
C PHE A 94 -7.77 -20.36 4.65
N GLN A 95 -8.85 -20.81 3.99
CA GLN A 95 -10.05 -21.26 4.68
C GLN A 95 -9.82 -22.53 5.51
N ARG A 96 -8.86 -23.38 5.13
CA ARG A 96 -8.51 -24.62 5.86
C ARG A 96 -7.52 -24.39 7.00
N MET A 97 -6.69 -23.35 6.89
CA MET A 97 -5.72 -23.00 7.92
C MET A 97 -6.39 -22.39 9.16
N ARG A 98 -5.71 -22.50 10.31
CA ARG A 98 -6.09 -21.85 11.56
C ARG A 98 -5.31 -20.55 11.71
N ILE A 99 -6.02 -19.44 11.85
CA ILE A 99 -5.41 -18.12 12.08
C ILE A 99 -5.83 -17.64 13.48
N HIS A 100 -4.89 -17.69 14.44
CA HIS A 100 -5.22 -17.53 15.86
C HIS A 100 -5.34 -16.06 16.30
N ASN A 101 -4.58 -15.16 15.68
CA ASN A 101 -4.60 -13.74 16.00
C ASN A 101 -4.50 -12.91 14.72
N LEU A 102 -5.13 -11.73 14.73
CA LEU A 102 -5.07 -10.76 13.65
C LEU A 102 -4.70 -9.38 14.18
N TRP A 103 -3.64 -8.79 13.64
CA TRP A 103 -3.29 -7.40 13.87
C TRP A 103 -3.59 -6.57 12.63
N LEU A 104 -4.26 -5.44 12.85
CA LEU A 104 -4.55 -4.41 11.85
C LEU A 104 -4.08 -3.05 12.40
N ALA A 105 -3.88 -2.07 11.53
CA ALA A 105 -3.65 -0.70 11.94
C ALA A 105 -4.89 -0.10 12.61
N TRP A 106 -4.72 0.96 13.43
CA TRP A 106 -5.85 1.67 14.03
C TRP A 106 -6.80 2.32 13.01
N THR A 107 -6.35 2.57 11.79
CA THR A 107 -7.19 3.02 10.66
C THR A 107 -8.25 1.99 10.27
N GLU A 108 -8.09 0.74 10.73
CA GLU A 108 -9.07 -0.33 10.56
C GLU A 108 -10.08 -0.46 11.70
N ASP A 109 -9.90 0.31 12.79
CA ASP A 109 -10.73 0.25 13.98
C ASP A 109 -12.11 0.87 13.72
N PRO A 110 -13.20 0.08 13.74
CA PRO A 110 -14.54 0.59 13.48
C PRO A 110 -15.07 1.47 14.61
N SER A 111 -14.39 1.53 15.77
CA SER A 111 -14.75 2.41 16.88
C SER A 111 -14.00 3.74 16.87
N ASP A 112 -12.96 3.88 16.05
CA ASP A 112 -12.15 5.09 15.97
C ASP A 112 -12.80 6.12 15.04
N ARG A 113 -13.03 7.33 15.56
CA ARG A 113 -13.74 8.39 14.82
C ARG A 113 -12.95 8.86 13.60
N LEU A 114 -11.63 9.01 13.72
CA LEU A 114 -10.81 9.47 12.62
C LEU A 114 -10.72 8.37 11.56
N ALA A 115 -10.58 7.11 11.97
CA ALA A 115 -10.61 5.97 11.05
C ALA A 115 -11.92 5.90 10.23
N GLN A 116 -13.08 6.11 10.87
CA GLN A 116 -14.37 6.18 10.18
C GLN A 116 -14.45 7.33 9.18
N GLN A 117 -13.95 8.52 9.56
CA GLN A 117 -13.90 9.69 8.67
C GLN A 117 -13.04 9.41 7.44
N LEU A 118 -11.84 8.89 7.65
CA LEU A 118 -10.89 8.54 6.60
C LEU A 118 -11.47 7.48 5.64
N ARG A 119 -12.14 6.46 6.17
CA ARG A 119 -12.82 5.42 5.35
C ARG A 119 -13.95 6.00 4.50
N THR A 120 -14.74 6.91 5.07
CA THR A 120 -15.83 7.59 4.34
C THR A 120 -15.28 8.48 3.23
N GLU A 121 -14.21 9.23 3.51
CA GLU A 121 -13.51 10.01 2.50
C GLU A 121 -12.96 9.10 1.39
N PHE A 122 -12.25 8.04 1.76
CA PHE A 122 -11.71 7.06 0.82
C PHE A 122 -12.78 6.48 -0.12
N GLN A 123 -13.91 6.04 0.43
CA GLN A 123 -15.01 5.47 -0.37
C GLN A 123 -15.59 6.48 -1.36
N ARG A 124 -15.78 7.73 -0.94
CA ARG A 124 -16.27 8.81 -1.80
C ARG A 124 -15.28 9.13 -2.92
N ASP A 125 -13.98 9.20 -2.59
CA ASP A 125 -12.91 9.52 -3.53
C ASP A 125 -12.78 8.39 -4.57
N HIS A 126 -12.74 7.15 -4.11
CA HIS A 126 -12.72 5.96 -4.96
C HIS A 126 -13.92 5.91 -5.91
N GLN A 127 -15.15 6.16 -5.40
CA GLN A 127 -16.34 6.19 -6.24
C GLN A 127 -16.29 7.32 -7.30
N ALA A 128 -15.77 8.49 -6.94
CA ALA A 128 -15.62 9.60 -7.87
C ALA A 128 -14.60 9.29 -8.98
N LEU A 129 -13.49 8.62 -8.64
CA LEU A 129 -12.51 8.14 -9.63
C LEU A 129 -13.13 7.08 -10.55
N HIS A 130 -13.95 6.17 -10.03
CA HIS A 130 -14.69 5.20 -10.85
C HIS A 130 -15.63 5.85 -11.84
N LEU A 131 -16.41 6.84 -11.39
CA LEU A 131 -17.26 7.63 -12.28
C LEU A 131 -16.43 8.39 -13.31
N ALA A 132 -15.23 8.86 -12.92
CA ALA A 132 -14.34 9.55 -13.84
C ALA A 132 -13.87 8.63 -14.98
N VAL A 133 -13.39 7.44 -14.63
CA VAL A 133 -12.94 6.46 -15.63
C VAL A 133 -14.08 6.04 -16.56
N ASN A 134 -15.27 5.78 -16.02
CA ASN A 134 -16.43 5.38 -16.82
C ASN A 134 -16.97 6.49 -17.73
N ARG A 135 -16.67 7.76 -17.45
CA ARG A 135 -17.13 8.93 -18.24
C ARG A 135 -16.09 9.46 -19.22
N ALA A 136 -14.84 9.01 -19.12
CA ALA A 136 -13.79 9.46 -20.02
C ALA A 136 -14.08 9.05 -21.46
N CYS A 137 -13.75 9.94 -22.40
CA CYS A 137 -13.98 9.70 -23.83
C CYS A 137 -12.80 8.97 -24.49
N ASP A 138 -11.62 9.06 -23.89
CA ASP A 138 -10.40 8.39 -24.32
C ASP A 138 -9.89 7.43 -23.23
N ALA A 139 -9.52 6.21 -23.62
CA ALA A 139 -8.96 5.23 -22.69
C ALA A 139 -7.53 5.59 -22.29
N GLU A 140 -6.77 6.29 -23.16
CA GLU A 140 -5.39 6.70 -22.84
C GLU A 140 -5.35 7.78 -21.75
N SER A 141 -6.36 8.67 -21.70
CA SER A 141 -6.42 9.78 -20.74
C SER A 141 -6.68 9.30 -19.29
N VAL A 142 -7.22 8.10 -19.12
CA VAL A 142 -7.52 7.48 -17.81
C VAL A 142 -6.58 6.35 -17.41
N GLU A 143 -5.61 5.99 -18.26
CA GLU A 143 -4.61 4.95 -17.97
C GLU A 143 -3.90 5.19 -16.62
N PRO A 144 -3.45 6.42 -16.26
CA PRO A 144 -2.80 6.67 -14.97
C PRO A 144 -3.73 6.44 -13.77
N ILE A 145 -4.99 6.86 -13.87
CA ILE A 145 -6.01 6.72 -12.81
C ILE A 145 -6.35 5.23 -12.64
N THR A 146 -6.54 4.54 -13.75
CA THR A 146 -6.78 3.09 -13.83
C THR A 146 -5.65 2.30 -13.17
N ASN A 147 -4.40 2.66 -13.45
CA ASN A 147 -3.23 2.03 -12.85
C ASN A 147 -3.15 2.21 -11.32
N LEU A 148 -3.71 3.29 -10.78
CA LEU A 148 -3.79 3.51 -9.34
C LEU A 148 -4.97 2.76 -8.72
N LEU A 149 -6.13 2.70 -9.39
CA LEU A 149 -7.29 1.91 -8.94
C LEU A 149 -6.99 0.40 -8.86
N HIS A 150 -6.03 -0.09 -9.65
CA HIS A 150 -5.50 -1.45 -9.55
C HIS A 150 -4.95 -1.81 -8.15
N PHE A 151 -4.47 -0.85 -7.36
CA PHE A 151 -4.07 -1.08 -5.96
C PHE A 151 -5.25 -1.40 -5.04
N PHE A 152 -6.49 -1.13 -5.45
CA PHE A 152 -7.69 -1.42 -4.66
C PHE A 152 -8.43 -2.67 -5.14
N GLY A 153 -7.84 -3.39 -6.10
CA GLY A 153 -8.36 -4.64 -6.65
C GLY A 153 -9.52 -4.47 -7.61
N ASP A 154 -9.79 -3.26 -8.11
CA ASP A 154 -10.98 -3.02 -8.91
C ASP A 154 -10.82 -3.52 -10.37
N PRO A 155 -11.59 -4.55 -10.80
CA PRO A 155 -11.48 -5.12 -12.14
C PRO A 155 -12.26 -4.35 -13.20
N SER A 156 -13.14 -3.41 -12.82
CA SER A 156 -13.99 -2.64 -13.74
C SER A 156 -13.22 -1.67 -14.65
N VAL A 157 -11.91 -1.59 -14.45
CA VAL A 157 -11.01 -0.62 -15.07
C VAL A 157 -10.00 -1.27 -16.03
N ALA A 158 -9.98 -2.59 -16.17
CA ALA A 158 -9.04 -3.28 -17.05
C ALA A 158 -9.45 -3.16 -18.54
N PRO A 159 -8.54 -2.77 -19.47
CA PRO A 159 -8.83 -2.81 -20.89
C PRO A 159 -9.04 -4.26 -21.35
N GLY A 160 -10.26 -4.62 -21.73
CA GLY A 160 -10.55 -5.85 -22.49
C GLY A 160 -10.92 -7.12 -21.70
N ASN A 161 -11.13 -7.07 -20.39
CA ASN A 161 -11.66 -8.22 -19.63
C ASN A 161 -12.97 -7.88 -18.93
N ALA A 162 -14.09 -8.25 -19.56
CA ALA A 162 -15.34 -8.49 -18.85
C ALA A 162 -15.20 -9.80 -18.05
N LEU A 163 -14.60 -9.71 -16.86
CA LEU A 163 -14.61 -10.81 -15.90
C LEU A 163 -15.90 -10.73 -15.07
N ASP A 164 -16.49 -11.91 -14.87
CA ASP A 164 -17.77 -12.20 -14.25
C ASP A 164 -18.10 -11.30 -13.05
N SER A 165 -19.20 -10.54 -13.18
CA SER A 165 -19.73 -9.58 -12.22
C SER A 165 -20.29 -10.22 -10.93
N SER A 166 -20.00 -11.49 -10.66
CA SER A 166 -20.58 -12.22 -9.53
C SER A 166 -19.69 -12.28 -8.26
N ASN A 167 -18.43 -11.82 -8.30
CA ASN A 167 -17.55 -11.73 -7.12
C ASN A 167 -16.56 -10.57 -7.28
N THR A 168 -16.93 -9.36 -6.83
CA THR A 168 -16.02 -8.20 -6.84
C THR A 168 -14.85 -8.43 -5.87
N ALA A 169 -13.66 -8.65 -6.42
CA ALA A 169 -12.43 -8.92 -5.66
C ALA A 169 -11.74 -7.61 -5.22
N THR A 170 -12.31 -6.89 -4.25
CA THR A 170 -11.75 -5.63 -3.73
C THR A 170 -10.85 -5.83 -2.50
N THR A 171 -10.05 -4.84 -2.13
CA THR A 171 -9.27 -4.86 -0.87
C THR A 171 -10.17 -4.96 0.37
N GLY A 172 -11.33 -4.30 0.36
CA GLY A 172 -12.35 -4.45 1.41
C GLY A 172 -12.92 -5.88 1.50
N ALA A 173 -13.12 -6.56 0.36
CA ALA A 173 -13.51 -7.97 0.35
C ALA A 173 -12.40 -8.87 0.92
N ALA A 174 -11.14 -8.58 0.60
CA ALA A 174 -9.98 -9.29 1.16
C ALA A 174 -9.88 -9.13 2.68
N LEU A 175 -10.04 -7.91 3.23
CA LEU A 175 -10.10 -7.69 4.67
C LEU A 175 -11.27 -8.44 5.33
N ASN A 176 -12.45 -8.47 4.70
CA ASN A 176 -13.58 -9.23 5.21
C ASN A 176 -13.29 -10.74 5.23
N ALA A 177 -12.63 -11.27 4.20
CA ALA A 177 -12.19 -12.67 4.18
C ALA A 177 -11.20 -12.97 5.31
N ILE A 178 -10.20 -12.11 5.52
CA ILE A 178 -9.23 -12.23 6.62
C ILE A 178 -9.93 -12.24 7.98
N ARG A 179 -10.85 -11.30 8.22
CA ARG A 179 -11.66 -11.25 9.45
C ARG A 179 -12.45 -12.55 9.64
N ALA A 180 -13.08 -13.06 8.57
CA ALA A 180 -13.81 -14.32 8.61
C ALA A 180 -12.93 -15.54 8.89
N PHE A 181 -11.69 -15.57 8.42
CA PHE A 181 -10.75 -16.66 8.74
C PHE A 181 -10.42 -16.71 10.22
N VAL A 182 -10.20 -15.55 10.83
CA VAL A 182 -9.80 -15.41 12.25
C VAL A 182 -10.98 -15.66 13.18
N SER A 183 -12.20 -15.26 12.81
CA SER A 183 -13.40 -15.53 13.61
C SER A 183 -13.71 -17.02 13.80
N LYS A 184 -13.19 -17.93 12.95
CA LYS A 184 -13.30 -19.38 13.17
C LYS A 184 -12.57 -19.87 14.41
N MET A 185 -11.61 -19.07 14.90
CA MET A 185 -10.82 -19.34 16.10
C MET A 185 -11.37 -18.58 17.32
N ASP A 186 -12.60 -18.05 17.24
CA ASP A 186 -13.20 -17.15 18.24
C ASP A 186 -12.33 -15.92 18.55
N ALA A 187 -11.46 -15.54 17.62
CA ALA A 187 -10.57 -14.39 17.73
C ALA A 187 -11.16 -13.16 17.02
N ALA A 188 -10.85 -11.98 17.56
CA ALA A 188 -11.21 -10.69 16.99
C ALA A 188 -9.95 -9.93 16.53
N PRO A 189 -10.08 -9.02 15.54
CA PRO A 189 -8.98 -8.15 15.15
C PRO A 189 -8.50 -7.29 16.32
N GLN A 190 -7.18 -7.12 16.43
CA GLN A 190 -6.53 -6.25 17.41
C GLN A 190 -5.95 -5.04 16.66
N TYR A 191 -6.44 -3.85 16.96
CA TYR A 191 -6.06 -2.61 16.27
C TYR A 191 -4.87 -1.93 16.95
N ARG A 192 -3.75 -1.84 16.22
CA ARG A 192 -2.45 -1.41 16.71
C ARG A 192 -2.19 0.07 16.47
N ARG A 193 -1.55 0.72 17.44
CA ARG A 193 -1.37 2.18 17.50
C ARG A 193 0.11 2.52 17.71
N PRO A 194 0.64 3.52 16.98
CA PRO A 194 2.02 3.93 17.15
C PRO A 194 2.27 4.40 18.59
N GLY A 195 3.39 3.99 19.15
CA GLY A 195 3.77 4.39 20.52
C GLY A 195 3.01 3.68 21.64
N GLU A 196 2.16 2.68 21.33
CA GLU A 196 1.62 1.81 22.39
C GLU A 196 2.74 1.07 23.14
N GLU A 197 2.43 0.58 24.34
CA GLU A 197 3.39 -0.18 25.14
C GLU A 197 3.92 -1.39 24.36
N PRO A 198 5.22 -1.71 24.45
CA PRO A 198 5.80 -2.78 23.65
C PRO A 198 5.13 -4.13 23.90
N LEU A 199 4.81 -4.82 22.83
CA LEU A 199 3.98 -6.02 22.82
C LEU A 199 4.85 -7.27 22.86
N SER A 200 4.35 -8.32 23.51
CA SER A 200 4.85 -9.69 23.31
C SER A 200 4.12 -10.35 22.15
N LEU A 201 4.65 -11.46 21.63
CA LEU A 201 3.89 -12.31 20.71
C LEU A 201 2.60 -12.77 21.40
N PRO A 202 1.44 -12.71 20.72
CA PRO A 202 0.17 -13.07 21.35
C PRO A 202 0.15 -14.56 21.67
N ARG A 203 -0.66 -14.94 22.66
CA ARG A 203 -0.89 -16.36 22.95
C ARG A 203 -1.66 -17.01 21.81
N ALA A 204 -1.35 -18.27 21.55
CA ALA A 204 -2.06 -19.09 20.58
C ALA A 204 -2.31 -20.48 21.17
N SER A 205 -3.46 -21.07 20.85
CA SER A 205 -3.86 -22.35 21.40
C SER A 205 -2.89 -23.45 21.00
N GLY A 206 -2.43 -24.24 21.98
CA GLY A 206 -1.51 -25.36 21.73
C GLY A 206 -0.02 -24.98 21.64
N LEU A 207 0.33 -23.70 21.84
CA LEU A 207 1.72 -23.25 21.95
C LEU A 207 2.04 -22.70 23.33
N PRO A 208 3.28 -22.92 23.83
CA PRO A 208 3.76 -22.20 25.00
C PRO A 208 4.01 -20.72 24.67
N GLU A 209 4.12 -19.89 25.71
CA GLU A 209 4.43 -18.48 25.55
C GLU A 209 5.85 -18.30 24.96
N VAL A 210 5.96 -17.50 23.91
CA VAL A 210 7.25 -17.19 23.28
C VAL A 210 7.91 -16.07 24.05
N SER A 211 9.04 -16.38 24.69
CA SER A 211 9.87 -15.39 25.39
C SER A 211 10.96 -14.83 24.48
N GLY A 212 11.51 -13.68 24.85
CA GLY A 212 12.66 -13.08 24.16
C GLY A 212 12.33 -12.33 22.87
N VAL A 213 11.04 -12.07 22.58
CA VAL A 213 10.58 -11.23 21.46
C VAL A 213 9.78 -10.07 22.01
N ARG A 214 10.05 -8.87 21.50
CA ARG A 214 9.31 -7.64 21.84
C ARG A 214 9.00 -6.86 20.57
N ILE A 215 7.76 -6.40 20.41
CA ILE A 215 7.28 -5.74 19.19
C ILE A 215 6.88 -4.31 19.51
N TYR A 216 7.37 -3.37 18.71
CA TYR A 216 7.09 -1.95 18.80
C TYR A 216 6.28 -1.53 17.58
N VAL A 217 5.16 -0.85 17.80
CA VAL A 217 4.32 -0.30 16.73
C VAL A 217 4.78 1.12 16.43
N LEU A 218 5.20 1.34 15.19
CA LEU A 218 5.80 2.59 14.72
C LEU A 218 4.79 3.48 13.98
N GLY A 219 3.88 2.86 13.23
CA GLY A 219 2.89 3.53 12.42
C GLY A 219 1.57 2.75 12.37
N PRO A 220 0.52 3.33 11.79
CA PRO A 220 0.52 4.63 11.10
C PRO A 220 0.30 5.82 12.05
N PRO A 221 0.76 7.06 11.70
CA PRO A 221 0.58 8.25 12.53
C PRO A 221 -0.89 8.54 12.83
N GLN A 222 -1.18 9.08 14.02
CA GLN A 222 -2.55 9.48 14.41
C GLN A 222 -2.88 10.96 14.07
N ASP A 223 -1.91 11.71 13.53
CA ASP A 223 -2.13 13.06 13.01
C ASP A 223 -2.52 12.97 11.53
N GLU A 224 -3.74 13.40 11.21
CA GLU A 224 -4.30 13.38 9.86
C GLU A 224 -3.44 14.15 8.84
N LYS A 225 -2.82 15.27 9.23
CA LYS A 225 -1.98 16.05 8.33
C LYS A 225 -0.71 15.30 7.97
N VAL A 226 -0.16 14.57 8.94
CA VAL A 226 1.05 13.75 8.75
C VAL A 226 0.71 12.51 7.92
N LEU A 227 -0.46 11.88 8.13
CA LEU A 227 -0.96 10.81 7.27
C LEU A 227 -1.10 11.23 5.80
N LYS A 228 -1.59 12.46 5.57
CA LYS A 228 -1.78 13.05 4.24
C LYS A 228 -0.50 13.72 3.69
N ASP A 229 0.65 13.58 4.36
CA ASP A 229 1.94 14.11 3.88
C ASP A 229 2.64 13.12 2.96
N ILE A 230 2.69 13.47 1.68
CA ILE A 230 3.12 12.60 0.58
C ILE A 230 4.47 13.01 -0.04
N ASN A 231 4.97 14.21 0.28
CA ASN A 231 6.10 14.83 -0.43
C ASN A 231 7.28 15.17 0.49
N PRO A 232 8.52 14.82 0.11
CA PRO A 232 9.70 15.41 0.75
C PRO A 232 9.73 16.89 0.43
N THR A 233 9.67 17.74 1.45
CA THR A 233 9.74 19.19 1.30
C THR A 233 11.09 19.60 0.69
N VAL A 234 11.15 19.74 -0.63
CA VAL A 234 12.04 20.71 -1.24
C VAL A 234 11.40 22.06 -0.95
N LYS A 235 12.09 22.90 -0.18
CA LYS A 235 11.63 24.23 0.24
C LYS A 235 10.68 24.89 -0.76
N GLY A 236 9.47 25.19 -0.28
CA GLY A 236 8.59 26.20 -0.85
C GLY A 236 7.87 25.79 -2.13
N ARG A 237 6.84 24.94 -2.01
CA ARG A 237 5.56 25.15 -2.69
C ARG A 237 4.43 24.82 -1.72
N GLU A 238 3.89 25.89 -1.15
CA GLU A 238 2.55 25.96 -0.57
C GLU A 238 1.55 25.32 -1.54
N VAL A 239 0.66 24.42 -1.10
CA VAL A 239 -0.80 24.65 -1.14
C VAL A 239 -1.52 23.67 -0.19
N TYR A 240 -2.00 24.18 0.95
CA TYR A 240 -3.34 23.83 1.43
C TYR A 240 -4.00 25.16 1.74
N THR A 241 -4.66 25.74 0.73
CA THR A 241 -5.48 26.93 0.93
C THR A 241 -6.72 26.53 1.69
N LYS A 242 -6.68 26.70 3.02
CA LYS A 242 -7.87 27.00 3.80
C LYS A 242 -8.40 28.36 3.33
N GLY A 243 -9.60 28.37 2.77
CA GLY A 243 -10.37 29.60 2.56
C GLY A 243 -11.18 29.59 1.27
N SER A 244 -12.50 29.50 1.42
CA SER A 244 -13.57 30.13 0.60
C SER A 244 -13.61 29.94 -0.92
N ALA A 245 -12.64 29.29 -1.55
CA ALA A 245 -12.64 28.93 -2.96
C ALA A 245 -12.91 27.42 -3.12
N LEU A 246 -13.61 27.01 -4.18
CA LEU A 246 -13.72 25.57 -4.49
C LEU A 246 -12.32 24.98 -4.62
N THR A 247 -12.07 23.91 -3.87
CA THR A 247 -10.87 23.10 -4.10
C THR A 247 -11.03 22.35 -5.43
N ALA A 248 -9.92 22.06 -6.12
CA ALA A 248 -9.95 21.25 -7.35
C ALA A 248 -10.66 19.90 -7.14
N ARG A 249 -10.50 19.31 -5.94
CA ARG A 249 -11.21 18.10 -5.50
C ARG A 249 -12.73 18.31 -5.43
N THR A 250 -13.20 19.43 -4.87
CA THR A 250 -14.63 19.78 -4.86
C THR A 250 -15.18 20.00 -6.27
N ALA A 251 -14.45 20.73 -7.11
CA ALA A 251 -14.85 20.97 -8.50
C ALA A 251 -14.91 19.66 -9.31
N PHE A 252 -13.94 18.77 -9.09
CA PHE A 252 -13.94 17.42 -9.65
C PHE A 252 -15.18 16.62 -9.24
N TYR A 253 -15.53 16.58 -7.95
CA TYR A 253 -16.77 15.90 -7.52
C TYR A 253 -18.01 16.45 -8.22
N MET A 254 -18.12 17.77 -8.36
CA MET A 254 -19.25 18.39 -9.03
C MET A 254 -19.31 18.06 -10.53
N ALA A 255 -18.15 17.85 -11.17
CA ALA A 255 -18.07 17.43 -12.56
C ALA A 255 -18.47 15.96 -12.77
N VAL A 256 -18.15 15.06 -11.84
CA VAL A 256 -18.47 13.62 -11.95
C VAL A 256 -19.83 13.22 -11.38
N GLN A 257 -20.53 14.09 -10.65
CA GLN A 257 -21.90 13.80 -10.21
C GLN A 257 -22.90 13.86 -11.37
N ASP A 258 -24.00 13.10 -11.28
CA ASP A 258 -25.13 13.23 -12.18
C ASP A 258 -25.98 14.45 -11.79
N GLN A 259 -26.34 15.27 -12.77
CA GLN A 259 -27.05 16.53 -12.56
C GLN A 259 -28.42 16.34 -11.89
N ALA A 260 -29.02 15.17 -12.03
CA ALA A 260 -30.32 14.83 -11.47
C ALA A 260 -30.29 14.37 -9.99
N GLN A 261 -29.11 14.15 -9.40
CA GLN A 261 -28.95 13.54 -8.07
C GLN A 261 -28.19 14.41 -7.06
N VAL A 262 -27.98 15.70 -7.36
CA VAL A 262 -27.21 16.61 -6.50
C VAL A 262 -28.05 16.99 -5.25
N SER A 263 -27.48 16.80 -4.05
CA SER A 263 -28.14 17.18 -2.80
C SER A 263 -28.26 18.71 -2.65
N PRO A 264 -29.18 19.25 -1.83
CA PRO A 264 -29.30 20.70 -1.63
C PRO A 264 -27.99 21.37 -1.14
N ALA A 265 -27.20 20.67 -0.32
CA ALA A 265 -25.90 21.15 0.15
C ALA A 265 -24.84 21.13 -0.97
N ASP A 266 -24.88 20.14 -1.86
CA ASP A 266 -23.99 20.06 -3.03
C ASP A 266 -24.42 21.03 -4.14
N GLN A 267 -25.68 21.47 -4.15
CA GLN A 267 -26.20 22.42 -5.14
C GLN A 267 -25.53 23.79 -5.00
N GLU A 268 -25.33 24.26 -3.76
CA GLU A 268 -24.62 25.51 -3.47
C GLU A 268 -23.13 25.42 -3.89
N LEU A 269 -22.46 24.31 -3.58
CA LEU A 269 -21.08 24.05 -4.01
C LEU A 269 -20.96 23.95 -5.54
N ARG A 270 -21.95 23.37 -6.20
CA ARG A 270 -22.03 23.32 -7.66
C ARG A 270 -22.20 24.70 -8.26
N GLU A 271 -23.04 25.55 -7.68
CA GLU A 271 -23.20 26.93 -8.17
C GLU A 271 -21.89 27.72 -8.11
N LEU A 272 -21.12 27.53 -7.03
CA LEU A 272 -19.80 28.13 -6.87
C LEU A 272 -18.75 27.59 -7.87
N SER A 273 -19.00 26.43 -8.50
CA SER A 273 -18.09 25.83 -9.51
C SER A 273 -18.19 26.47 -10.91
N PHE A 274 -19.24 27.27 -11.15
CA PHE A 274 -19.38 27.98 -12.42
C PHE A 274 -18.53 29.26 -12.45
N PRO A 275 -18.00 29.66 -13.61
CA PRO A 275 -17.13 30.83 -13.74
C PRO A 275 -17.85 32.17 -13.47
N PHE A 276 -19.18 32.16 -13.44
CA PHE A 276 -20.01 33.35 -13.21
C PHE A 276 -21.16 33.03 -12.25
N ASP A 277 -21.55 34.01 -11.44
CA ASP A 277 -22.73 33.91 -10.56
C ASP A 277 -23.99 33.56 -11.36
N GLN A 278 -24.95 32.89 -10.72
CA GLN A 278 -26.21 32.49 -11.34
C GLN A 278 -26.94 33.67 -11.97
N VAL A 279 -26.89 34.86 -11.34
CA VAL A 279 -27.57 36.07 -11.85
C VAL A 279 -26.93 36.63 -13.12
N LEU A 280 -25.68 36.25 -13.41
CA LEU A 280 -24.92 36.68 -14.59
C LEU A 280 -24.92 35.62 -15.71
N ARG A 281 -25.51 34.44 -15.45
CA ARG A 281 -25.61 33.35 -16.42
C ARG A 281 -26.96 33.39 -17.12
N ILE A 282 -26.95 33.08 -18.42
CA ILE A 282 -28.17 32.81 -19.18
C ILE A 282 -28.41 31.30 -19.13
N PRO A 283 -29.50 30.81 -18.49
CA PRO A 283 -29.81 29.39 -18.42
C PRO A 283 -29.94 28.79 -19.82
N ARG A 284 -29.51 27.53 -20.02
CA ARG A 284 -29.54 26.88 -21.34
C ARG A 284 -30.94 26.88 -21.97
N ILE A 285 -31.99 26.73 -21.16
CA ILE A 285 -33.39 26.78 -21.63
C ILE A 285 -33.74 28.15 -22.19
N GLU A 286 -33.25 29.22 -21.58
CA GLU A 286 -33.46 30.59 -22.03
C GLU A 286 -32.56 30.92 -23.23
N ALA A 287 -31.29 30.50 -23.19
CA ALA A 287 -30.34 30.67 -24.29
C ALA A 287 -30.89 30.08 -25.61
N LYS A 288 -31.58 28.94 -25.54
CA LYS A 288 -32.27 28.31 -26.70
C LYS A 288 -33.33 29.20 -27.36
N GLN A 289 -33.86 30.20 -26.67
CA GLN A 289 -34.91 31.08 -27.19
C GLN A 289 -34.34 32.24 -28.01
N TYR A 290 -33.06 32.58 -27.85
CA TYR A 290 -32.42 33.67 -28.59
C TYR A 290 -31.84 33.18 -29.91
N GLU A 291 -32.13 33.92 -30.98
CA GLU A 291 -31.64 33.64 -32.34
C GLU A 291 -30.10 33.58 -32.41
N PHE A 292 -29.41 34.53 -31.76
CA PHE A 292 -27.95 34.56 -31.70
C PHE A 292 -27.36 33.24 -31.17
N PHE A 293 -27.87 32.75 -30.05
CA PHE A 293 -27.39 31.50 -29.46
C PHE A 293 -27.79 30.30 -30.32
N ARG A 294 -28.97 30.28 -30.94
CA ARG A 294 -29.34 29.19 -31.86
C ARG A 294 -28.39 29.08 -33.05
N LEU A 295 -28.07 30.20 -33.71
CA LEU A 295 -27.24 30.24 -34.91
C LEU A 295 -25.75 29.98 -34.62
N HIS A 296 -25.23 30.54 -33.54
CA HIS A 296 -23.80 30.44 -33.22
C HIS A 296 -23.48 29.34 -32.21
N TYR A 297 -24.50 28.81 -31.51
CA TYR A 297 -24.33 27.87 -30.41
C TYR A 297 -25.00 26.51 -30.54
N GLY A 298 -25.46 26.13 -31.74
CA GLY A 298 -25.83 24.74 -32.05
C GLY A 298 -26.98 24.24 -31.17
N PHE A 299 -27.94 25.12 -30.90
CA PHE A 299 -29.17 24.79 -30.15
C PHE A 299 -30.34 24.40 -31.06
N ASP A 300 -30.10 24.34 -32.37
CA ASP A 300 -31.12 24.15 -33.39
C ASP A 300 -30.82 22.84 -34.15
N GLU A 301 -31.73 21.87 -34.07
CA GLU A 301 -31.66 20.61 -34.82
C GLU A 301 -31.81 20.83 -36.34
N SER A 302 -32.15 22.05 -36.77
CA SER A 302 -32.59 22.34 -38.14
C SER A 302 -31.71 23.32 -38.94
N THR A 303 -30.60 23.83 -38.40
CA THR A 303 -29.75 24.79 -39.14
C THR A 303 -28.72 24.07 -40.03
N PRO A 304 -28.79 24.18 -41.37
CA PRO A 304 -27.76 23.67 -42.26
C PRO A 304 -26.54 24.61 -42.19
N GLY A 305 -25.48 24.19 -41.51
CA GLY A 305 -24.20 24.86 -41.57
C GLY A 305 -23.53 24.62 -42.93
N GLU A 306 -23.46 25.66 -43.76
CA GLU A 306 -22.78 25.68 -45.06
C GLU A 306 -21.29 25.31 -44.94
N LYS A 307 -21.01 24.02 -45.09
CA LYS A 307 -20.17 23.39 -46.12
C LYS A 307 -19.79 22.01 -45.61
N ALA A 308 -20.32 21.00 -46.31
CA ALA A 308 -19.88 19.64 -46.19
C ALA A 308 -18.37 19.57 -46.47
N ALA A 309 -17.56 19.38 -45.43
CA ALA A 309 -16.29 18.71 -45.60
C ALA A 309 -16.64 17.26 -45.98
N GLN A 310 -16.29 16.90 -47.21
CA GLN A 310 -16.39 15.55 -47.74
C GLN A 310 -15.48 14.66 -46.91
N ASP A 311 -15.99 14.01 -45.86
CA ASP A 311 -15.51 12.72 -45.36
C ASP A 311 -16.46 12.21 -44.27
N GLY A 312 -17.06 11.05 -44.53
CA GLY A 312 -18.26 10.52 -43.86
C GLY A 312 -18.08 9.99 -42.44
N GLN A 313 -17.20 10.57 -41.61
CA GLN A 313 -16.92 10.09 -40.24
C GLN A 313 -17.29 11.07 -39.11
N GLN A 314 -17.84 12.26 -39.39
CA GLN A 314 -18.08 13.28 -38.35
C GLN A 314 -19.56 13.59 -38.00
N ASN A 315 -20.53 12.81 -38.49
CA ASN A 315 -21.95 13.09 -38.19
C ASN A 315 -22.36 12.83 -36.73
N ALA A 316 -21.58 12.09 -35.94
CA ALA A 316 -21.87 11.87 -34.51
C ALA A 316 -21.46 13.05 -33.60
N ARG A 317 -20.67 14.02 -34.09
CA ARG A 317 -20.12 15.14 -33.28
C ARG A 317 -20.95 16.43 -33.30
N ARG A 318 -22.11 16.44 -33.99
CA ARG A 318 -22.88 17.67 -34.28
C ARG A 318 -24.07 17.92 -33.34
N ASP A 319 -24.74 16.88 -32.84
CA ASP A 319 -25.94 17.04 -31.99
C ASP A 319 -25.64 17.29 -30.50
N ASP A 320 -24.39 17.15 -30.06
CA ASP A 320 -24.02 17.15 -28.63
C ASP A 320 -23.10 18.31 -28.21
N GLN A 321 -22.77 19.22 -29.14
CA GLN A 321 -21.81 20.32 -28.95
C GLN A 321 -20.38 19.86 -28.61
N ALA A 322 -19.96 18.66 -29.04
CA ALA A 322 -18.62 18.11 -28.78
C ALA A 322 -17.47 19.08 -29.09
N TRP A 323 -17.58 19.89 -30.15
CA TRP A 323 -16.54 20.84 -30.55
C TRP A 323 -16.20 21.93 -29.51
N ARG A 324 -17.03 22.10 -28.48
CA ARG A 324 -16.82 23.06 -27.38
C ARG A 324 -16.31 22.43 -26.10
N ARG A 325 -16.40 21.11 -26.01
CA ARG A 325 -15.99 20.41 -24.81
C ARG A 325 -14.49 20.19 -24.90
N ILE A 326 -13.83 20.33 -23.76
CA ILE A 326 -12.51 19.74 -23.58
C ILE A 326 -12.81 18.49 -22.77
N ASP A 327 -13.13 17.41 -23.49
CA ASP A 327 -13.84 16.25 -22.95
C ASP A 327 -13.14 15.59 -21.75
N ASP A 328 -11.82 15.76 -21.64
CA ASP A 328 -10.97 15.07 -20.66
C ASP A 328 -10.15 16.01 -19.74
N ASP A 329 -10.26 17.34 -19.86
CA ASP A 329 -9.42 18.30 -19.08
C ASP A 329 -9.67 18.20 -17.56
N TRP A 330 -10.90 17.85 -17.19
CA TRP A 330 -11.29 17.62 -15.80
C TRP A 330 -10.66 16.36 -15.18
N LEU A 331 -10.09 15.45 -16.00
CA LEU A 331 -9.37 14.26 -15.51
C LEU A 331 -8.02 14.60 -14.87
N GLY A 332 -7.45 15.79 -15.12
CA GLY A 332 -6.23 16.21 -14.43
C GLY A 332 -6.39 16.22 -12.91
N ALA A 333 -7.53 16.72 -12.42
CA ALA A 333 -7.87 16.69 -10.99
C ALA A 333 -8.16 15.27 -10.46
N ALA A 334 -8.62 14.36 -11.34
CA ALA A 334 -8.80 12.95 -11.01
C ALA A 334 -7.46 12.24 -10.80
N GLY A 335 -6.45 12.56 -11.63
CA GLY A 335 -5.09 12.06 -11.47
C GLY A 335 -4.48 12.44 -10.12
N ASP A 336 -4.57 13.71 -9.74
CA ASP A 336 -4.09 14.19 -8.44
C ASP A 336 -4.82 13.51 -7.26
N LEU A 337 -6.15 13.34 -7.38
CA LEU A 337 -6.94 12.65 -6.36
C LEU A 337 -6.56 11.18 -6.21
N ALA A 338 -6.33 10.47 -7.33
CA ALA A 338 -5.89 9.08 -7.33
C ALA A 338 -4.51 8.93 -6.68
N LEU A 339 -3.57 9.83 -6.97
CA LEU A 339 -2.24 9.85 -6.34
C LEU A 339 -2.32 10.11 -4.83
N GLN A 340 -3.20 11.03 -4.41
CA GLN A 340 -3.45 11.30 -3.00
C GLN A 340 -4.04 10.08 -2.29
N LEU A 341 -4.99 9.38 -2.92
CA LEU A 341 -5.64 8.20 -2.34
C LEU A 341 -4.67 7.04 -2.14
N ASP A 342 -3.84 6.77 -3.13
CA ASP A 342 -2.76 5.77 -3.08
C ASP A 342 -1.72 6.12 -2.01
N SER A 343 -1.16 7.33 -2.05
CA SER A 343 -0.12 7.75 -1.11
C SER A 343 -0.62 7.82 0.34
N TYR A 344 -1.87 8.25 0.53
CA TYR A 344 -2.52 8.23 1.84
C TYR A 344 -2.65 6.79 2.36
N THR A 345 -3.11 5.85 1.54
CA THR A 345 -3.24 4.43 1.92
C THR A 345 -1.89 3.81 2.26
N ASN A 346 -0.84 4.15 1.51
CA ASN A 346 0.53 3.76 1.87
C ASN A 346 0.94 4.23 3.28
N ASN A 347 0.59 5.47 3.66
CA ASN A 347 0.84 5.99 5.01
C ASN A 347 -0.03 5.38 6.12
N THR A 348 -1.10 4.63 5.81
CA THR A 348 -1.86 3.84 6.80
C THR A 348 -1.19 2.51 7.18
N SER A 349 -0.04 2.21 6.57
CA SER A 349 0.80 1.05 6.89
C SER A 349 1.07 0.85 8.39
N LEU A 350 0.69 -0.34 8.89
CA LEU A 350 1.14 -0.86 10.18
C LEU A 350 2.63 -1.22 10.10
N ALA A 351 3.48 -0.32 10.60
CA ALA A 351 4.92 -0.50 10.67
C ALA A 351 5.35 -1.05 12.04
N LEU A 352 6.19 -2.08 12.02
CA LEU A 352 6.64 -2.83 13.21
C LEU A 352 8.17 -2.90 13.29
N ALA A 353 8.69 -2.69 14.50
CA ALA A 353 10.05 -3.08 14.86
C ALA A 353 9.98 -4.27 15.83
N ILE A 354 10.60 -5.39 15.47
CA ILE A 354 10.61 -6.64 16.25
C ILE A 354 12.01 -6.80 16.86
N GLU A 355 12.13 -6.57 18.16
CA GLU A 355 13.36 -6.79 18.93
C GLU A 355 13.47 -8.25 19.38
N LEU A 356 14.58 -8.89 19.01
CA LEU A 356 15.05 -10.13 19.61
C LEU A 356 15.80 -9.77 20.89
N VAL A 357 15.12 -9.84 22.03
CA VAL A 357 15.55 -9.26 23.32
C VAL A 357 16.93 -9.76 23.76
N ASN A 358 17.23 -11.04 23.48
CA ASN A 358 18.48 -11.69 23.86
C ASN A 358 19.70 -11.15 23.10
N THR A 359 19.55 -10.86 21.80
CA THR A 359 20.63 -10.37 20.94
C THR A 359 20.59 -8.87 20.72
N LYS A 360 19.50 -8.21 21.14
CA LYS A 360 19.18 -6.80 20.87
C LYS A 360 19.01 -6.46 19.39
N LYS A 361 19.04 -7.44 18.49
CA LYS A 361 18.82 -7.25 17.07
C LYS A 361 17.37 -6.88 16.79
N VAL A 362 17.16 -6.03 15.80
CA VAL A 362 15.83 -5.56 15.40
C VAL A 362 15.55 -5.97 13.96
N LEU A 363 14.36 -6.52 13.72
CA LEU A 363 13.79 -6.68 12.39
C LEU A 363 12.80 -5.55 12.16
N LEU A 364 12.94 -4.83 11.05
CA LEU A 364 12.11 -3.68 10.72
C LEU A 364 11.22 -4.01 9.52
N PHE A 365 9.91 -4.07 9.75
CA PHE A 365 8.88 -4.29 8.73
C PHE A 365 8.00 -3.06 8.64
N VAL A 366 8.16 -2.28 7.58
CA VAL A 366 7.47 -0.97 7.46
C VAL A 366 6.30 -0.99 6.48
N ALA A 367 5.97 -2.17 5.91
CA ALA A 367 5.01 -2.31 4.82
C ALA A 367 5.27 -1.26 3.75
N ASP A 368 4.29 -0.42 3.40
CA ASP A 368 4.45 0.65 2.42
C ASP A 368 4.50 2.05 3.05
N ALA A 369 4.97 2.14 4.30
CA ALA A 369 5.21 3.41 4.97
C ALA A 369 6.02 4.38 4.09
N GLN A 370 5.38 5.49 3.72
CA GLN A 370 5.97 6.61 3.00
C GLN A 370 6.40 7.72 3.98
N ILE A 371 6.75 8.87 3.43
CA ILE A 371 7.38 9.97 4.17
C ILE A 371 6.60 10.44 5.40
N GLY A 372 5.27 10.56 5.31
CA GLY A 372 4.43 10.96 6.43
C GLY A 372 4.62 10.03 7.64
N ASN A 373 4.60 8.72 7.39
CA ASN A 373 4.84 7.71 8.41
C ASN A 373 6.28 7.83 8.98
N TRP A 374 7.30 7.90 8.13
CA TRP A 374 8.69 8.06 8.58
C TRP A 374 8.93 9.32 9.43
N LEU A 375 8.33 10.44 9.05
CA LEU A 375 8.48 11.71 9.76
C LEU A 375 7.74 11.71 11.10
N SER A 376 6.77 10.82 11.30
CA SER A 376 6.05 10.73 12.56
C SER A 376 6.81 10.00 13.66
N TRP A 377 7.90 9.30 13.33
CA TRP A 377 8.57 8.42 14.30
C TRP A 377 9.52 9.14 15.25
N ASP A 378 9.99 10.35 14.92
CA ASP A 378 11.06 11.07 15.66
C ASP A 378 10.83 11.15 17.18
N ASN A 379 9.55 11.21 17.59
CA ASN A 379 9.17 11.36 19.00
C ASN A 379 8.77 10.04 19.68
N LEU A 380 8.88 8.90 19.00
CA LEU A 380 8.53 7.62 19.58
C LEU A 380 9.59 7.17 20.59
N SER A 381 9.10 6.88 21.80
CA SER A 381 9.90 6.35 22.89
C SER A 381 9.05 5.44 23.77
N TRP A 382 9.67 4.40 24.30
CA TRP A 382 9.01 3.38 25.12
C TRP A 382 9.80 3.15 26.40
N SER A 383 9.10 2.79 27.47
CA SER A 383 9.71 2.37 28.73
C SER A 383 9.67 0.85 28.81
N VAL A 384 10.83 0.19 28.89
CA VAL A 384 10.90 -1.27 28.92
C VAL A 384 11.78 -1.78 30.05
N PRO A 385 11.51 -2.96 30.61
CA PRO A 385 12.45 -3.59 31.52
C PRO A 385 13.69 -4.09 30.75
N ASP A 386 14.86 -3.88 31.35
CA ASP A 386 16.11 -4.53 30.99
C ASP A 386 16.16 -5.98 31.53
N PRO A 387 17.22 -6.76 31.22
CA PRO A 387 17.32 -8.15 31.69
C PRO A 387 17.36 -8.35 33.21
N ILE A 388 17.66 -7.30 33.99
CA ILE A 388 17.68 -7.34 35.47
C ILE A 388 16.44 -6.67 36.09
N GLY A 389 15.48 -6.24 35.26
CA GLY A 389 14.20 -5.66 35.68
C GLY A 389 14.19 -4.14 35.86
N ALA A 390 15.29 -3.43 35.58
CA ALA A 390 15.31 -1.98 35.63
C ALA A 390 14.65 -1.37 34.38
N MET A 391 13.84 -0.33 34.55
CA MET A 391 13.20 0.34 33.42
C MET A 391 14.21 1.19 32.66
N GLN A 392 14.28 1.02 31.34
CA GLN A 392 15.07 1.81 30.41
C GLN A 392 14.17 2.45 29.36
N THR A 393 14.53 3.66 28.93
CA THR A 393 13.88 4.32 27.79
C THR A 393 14.55 3.86 26.50
N ILE A 394 13.77 3.31 25.58
CA ILE A 394 14.21 3.01 24.21
C ILE A 394 13.55 4.03 23.29
N ARG A 395 14.34 4.71 22.45
CA ARG A 395 13.85 5.61 21.40
C ARG A 395 13.89 4.93 20.04
N ILE A 396 13.16 5.47 19.06
CA ILE A 396 13.21 4.93 17.70
C ILE A 396 14.64 4.85 17.14
N GLY A 397 15.48 5.85 17.44
CA GLY A 397 16.88 5.85 17.00
C GLY A 397 17.66 4.63 17.49
N ASP A 398 17.38 4.14 18.70
CA ASP A 398 18.00 2.93 19.25
C ASP A 398 17.53 1.66 18.54
N LEU A 399 16.28 1.63 18.07
CA LEU A 399 15.75 0.50 17.29
C LEU A 399 16.32 0.50 15.87
N LEU A 400 16.36 1.66 15.21
CA LEU A 400 16.93 1.81 13.87
C LEU A 400 18.42 1.44 13.85
N ALA A 401 19.21 1.91 14.82
CA ALA A 401 20.63 1.59 14.92
C ALA A 401 20.91 0.08 15.05
N ARG A 402 20.00 -0.65 15.70
CA ARG A 402 20.09 -2.11 15.93
C ARG A 402 19.40 -2.95 14.86
N THR A 403 18.86 -2.32 13.82
CA THR A 403 18.16 -3.02 12.74
C THR A 403 19.14 -3.88 11.95
N VAL A 404 18.88 -5.18 11.86
CA VAL A 404 19.66 -6.17 11.09
C VAL A 404 18.93 -6.65 9.85
N LEU A 405 17.62 -6.51 9.81
CA LEU A 405 16.79 -6.78 8.63
C LEU A 405 15.85 -5.61 8.41
N TYR A 406 15.78 -5.13 7.18
CA TYR A 406 14.83 -4.10 6.77
C TYR A 406 14.01 -4.58 5.56
N LYS A 407 12.69 -4.80 5.76
CA LYS A 407 11.74 -4.84 4.63
C LYS A 407 11.59 -3.41 4.13
N VAL A 408 12.12 -3.15 2.94
CA VAL A 408 12.13 -1.81 2.35
C VAL A 408 10.69 -1.37 2.09
N GLY A 409 10.39 -0.13 2.46
CA GLY A 409 9.05 0.44 2.32
C GLY A 409 8.64 0.53 0.85
N HIS A 410 7.35 0.44 0.55
CA HIS A 410 6.74 0.84 -0.71
C HIS A 410 7.53 0.38 -1.94
N HIS A 411 7.92 -0.90 -1.92
CA HIS A 411 8.65 -1.57 -2.99
C HIS A 411 9.97 -0.90 -3.43
N GLY A 412 10.53 -0.04 -2.57
CA GLY A 412 11.73 0.74 -2.86
C GLY A 412 11.48 1.96 -3.75
N SER A 413 10.29 2.55 -3.74
CA SER A 413 9.98 3.81 -4.45
C SER A 413 10.84 5.00 -3.99
N PHE A 414 10.74 6.13 -4.68
CA PHE A 414 11.46 7.35 -4.32
C PHE A 414 11.08 7.95 -2.95
N ASN A 415 9.89 7.63 -2.43
CA ASN A 415 9.38 8.10 -1.13
C ASN A 415 9.28 7.01 -0.05
N ALA A 416 9.79 5.81 -0.35
CA ALA A 416 9.78 4.63 0.51
C ALA A 416 10.60 4.77 1.81
N THR A 417 11.69 5.55 1.77
CA THR A 417 12.61 5.66 2.91
C THR A 417 13.21 7.05 2.99
N VAL A 418 13.02 7.71 4.12
CA VAL A 418 13.64 9.01 4.35
C VAL A 418 15.14 8.86 4.61
N ARG A 419 15.91 9.82 4.09
CA ARG A 419 17.34 9.98 4.39
C ARG A 419 17.60 11.04 5.48
N GLY A 420 16.70 12.03 5.58
CA GLY A 420 16.95 13.27 6.32
C GLY A 420 17.91 14.20 5.56
N LEU A 421 18.25 15.33 6.18
CA LEU A 421 19.30 16.22 5.67
C LEU A 421 20.66 15.74 6.19
N SER A 422 21.76 16.03 5.49
CA SER A 422 23.10 15.59 5.90
C SER A 422 23.49 15.97 7.34
N ALA A 423 22.88 17.03 7.90
CA ALA A 423 23.09 17.49 9.28
C ALA A 423 22.17 16.82 10.33
N VAL A 424 21.06 16.21 9.91
CA VAL A 424 20.08 15.53 10.78
C VAL A 424 19.65 14.24 10.08
N PRO A 425 20.43 13.14 10.25
CA PRO A 425 20.14 11.87 9.58
C PRO A 425 18.80 11.31 10.05
N LYS A 426 18.04 10.72 9.12
CA LYS A 426 16.78 10.03 9.40
C LYS A 426 16.72 8.69 8.66
N GLY A 427 15.74 7.87 9.03
CA GLY A 427 15.40 6.62 8.34
C GLY A 427 16.61 5.71 8.11
N LEU A 428 16.92 5.41 6.85
CA LEU A 428 18.01 4.50 6.47
C LEU A 428 19.37 4.92 7.06
N GLU A 429 19.61 6.22 7.20
CA GLU A 429 20.90 6.70 7.71
C GLU A 429 21.13 6.34 9.18
N LEU A 430 20.04 6.17 9.95
CA LEU A 430 20.09 5.76 11.35
C LEU A 430 20.30 4.25 11.52
N MET A 431 20.19 3.44 10.45
CA MET A 431 20.48 2.01 10.48
C MET A 431 21.98 1.78 10.34
N THR A 432 22.65 1.42 11.43
CA THR A 432 24.13 1.39 11.51
C THR A 432 24.72 0.00 11.75
N SER A 433 23.88 -1.02 11.91
CA SER A 433 24.35 -2.38 12.13
C SER A 433 25.18 -2.91 10.94
N PRO A 434 26.36 -3.52 11.18
CA PRO A 434 27.15 -4.15 10.13
C PRO A 434 26.50 -5.42 9.58
N ASP A 435 25.48 -5.95 10.25
CA ASP A 435 24.72 -7.14 9.85
C ASP A 435 23.49 -6.78 8.99
N LEU A 436 23.27 -5.51 8.67
CA LEU A 436 22.07 -5.06 7.95
C LEU A 436 21.92 -5.77 6.59
N VAL A 437 20.73 -6.31 6.38
CA VAL A 437 20.20 -6.88 5.13
C VAL A 437 18.92 -6.15 4.77
N ALA A 438 18.74 -5.82 3.49
CA ALA A 438 17.51 -5.23 2.98
C ALA A 438 16.76 -6.22 2.09
N MET A 439 15.44 -6.28 2.23
CA MET A 439 14.53 -7.08 1.40
C MET A 439 13.59 -6.14 0.63
N ILE A 440 13.54 -6.27 -0.69
CA ILE A 440 12.70 -5.44 -1.56
C ILE A 440 11.73 -6.35 -2.35
N PRO A 441 10.44 -6.39 -1.95
CA PRO A 441 9.42 -7.23 -2.58
C PRO A 441 8.89 -6.69 -3.93
N VAL A 442 9.82 -6.36 -4.83
CA VAL A 442 9.51 -5.78 -6.15
C VAL A 442 10.12 -6.59 -7.29
N ASN A 443 9.30 -6.93 -8.28
CA ASN A 443 9.77 -7.39 -9.57
C ASN A 443 9.90 -6.18 -10.52
N ARG A 444 11.12 -5.86 -10.93
CA ARG A 444 11.43 -4.66 -11.73
C ARG A 444 10.77 -4.72 -13.10
N GLU A 445 10.67 -5.90 -13.72
CA GLU A 445 9.98 -6.04 -15.01
C GLU A 445 8.49 -5.72 -14.89
N MET A 446 7.83 -6.20 -13.83
CA MET A 446 6.43 -5.87 -13.54
C MET A 446 6.24 -4.38 -13.22
N ALA A 447 7.15 -3.78 -12.44
CA ALA A 447 7.12 -2.35 -12.13
C ALA A 447 7.26 -1.50 -13.41
N LEU A 448 8.21 -1.84 -14.29
CA LEU A 448 8.43 -1.13 -15.55
C LEU A 448 7.23 -1.23 -16.52
N LYS A 449 6.54 -2.39 -16.57
CA LYS A 449 5.29 -2.53 -17.34
C LYS A 449 4.20 -1.58 -16.85
N LYS A 450 4.22 -1.20 -15.58
CA LYS A 450 3.33 -0.19 -14.96
C LYS A 450 3.89 1.23 -14.99
N ARG A 451 5.04 1.44 -15.65
CA ARG A 451 5.78 2.71 -15.72
C ARG A 451 6.23 3.22 -14.34
N TRP A 452 6.46 2.32 -13.39
CA TRP A 452 6.98 2.64 -12.06
C TRP A 452 8.50 2.49 -12.03
N ASP A 453 9.18 3.51 -11.54
CA ASP A 453 10.62 3.49 -11.30
C ASP A 453 10.93 2.86 -9.93
N MET A 454 10.74 1.54 -9.85
CA MET A 454 10.92 0.76 -8.62
C MET A 454 11.79 -0.49 -8.87
N PRO A 455 12.80 -0.76 -8.01
CA PRO A 455 13.30 0.15 -6.97
C PRO A 455 13.90 1.41 -7.59
N PHE A 456 13.72 2.56 -6.93
CA PHE A 456 14.29 3.84 -7.32
C PHE A 456 15.82 3.79 -7.20
N ASP A 457 16.52 4.00 -8.32
CA ASP A 457 17.96 3.71 -8.42
C ASP A 457 18.81 4.40 -7.32
N PRO A 458 18.60 5.69 -6.95
CA PRO A 458 19.34 6.32 -5.85
C PRO A 458 19.11 5.68 -4.48
N LEU A 459 17.88 5.21 -4.20
CA LEU A 459 17.60 4.50 -2.95
C LEU A 459 18.26 3.12 -2.97
N LEU A 460 18.17 2.40 -4.09
CA LEU A 460 18.81 1.09 -4.27
C LEU A 460 20.33 1.18 -4.06
N GLN A 461 21.00 2.14 -4.70
CA GLN A 461 22.44 2.36 -4.52
C GLN A 461 22.78 2.61 -3.04
N ARG A 462 21.99 3.43 -2.35
CA ARG A 462 22.25 3.72 -0.93
C ARG A 462 22.01 2.50 -0.04
N LEU A 463 21.00 1.68 -0.33
CA LEU A 463 20.76 0.41 0.35
C LEU A 463 21.94 -0.55 0.14
N GLU A 464 22.47 -0.66 -1.08
CA GLU A 464 23.64 -1.48 -1.38
C GLU A 464 24.86 -1.04 -0.57
N GLU A 465 25.14 0.26 -0.47
CA GLU A 465 26.23 0.78 0.37
C GLU A 465 26.02 0.43 1.85
N LYS A 466 24.83 0.70 2.40
CA LYS A 466 24.51 0.51 3.83
C LYS A 466 24.48 -0.95 4.24
N THR A 467 24.12 -1.85 3.32
CA THR A 467 24.03 -3.29 3.57
C THR A 467 25.27 -4.05 3.14
N SER A 468 26.31 -3.37 2.62
CA SER A 468 27.44 -4.03 1.95
C SER A 468 26.96 -5.03 0.89
N HIS A 469 26.06 -4.59 0.01
CA HIS A 469 25.41 -5.30 -1.10
C HIS A 469 24.54 -6.52 -0.70
N ARG A 470 24.09 -6.61 0.56
CA ARG A 470 23.09 -7.60 1.00
C ARG A 470 21.66 -7.07 0.80
N VAL A 471 21.30 -6.80 -0.46
CA VAL A 471 19.96 -6.30 -0.86
C VAL A 471 19.19 -7.34 -1.69
N MET A 472 18.30 -8.08 -1.04
CA MET A 472 17.54 -9.17 -1.61
C MET A 472 16.28 -8.66 -2.32
N ARG A 473 16.23 -8.77 -3.64
CA ARG A 473 15.06 -8.43 -4.45
C ARG A 473 14.42 -9.70 -5.01
N VAL A 474 13.09 -9.74 -5.11
CA VAL A 474 12.35 -10.95 -5.52
C VAL A 474 12.65 -11.44 -6.93
N ASP A 475 13.23 -10.62 -7.81
CA ASP A 475 13.65 -11.00 -9.16
C ASP A 475 15.17 -11.16 -9.32
N ASP A 476 15.95 -10.99 -8.24
CA ASP A 476 17.40 -11.16 -8.27
C ASP A 476 17.80 -12.64 -8.12
N ALA A 477 18.84 -13.04 -8.83
CA ALA A 477 19.54 -14.30 -8.53
C ALA A 477 20.35 -14.16 -7.24
N TYR A 478 20.18 -15.07 -6.30
CA TYR A 478 20.87 -15.07 -5.01
C TYR A 478 21.51 -16.45 -4.70
N PRO A 479 22.61 -16.51 -3.91
CA PRO A 479 23.37 -15.39 -3.39
C PRO A 479 24.20 -14.67 -4.48
N LYS A 480 24.30 -13.33 -4.37
CA LYS A 480 25.15 -12.49 -5.24
C LYS A 480 26.64 -12.86 -5.13
N GLN A 481 27.49 -12.28 -5.98
CA GLN A 481 28.94 -12.37 -5.78
C GLN A 481 29.36 -11.71 -4.46
N GLN A 482 30.48 -12.17 -3.87
CA GLN A 482 31.01 -11.58 -2.65
C GLN A 482 31.23 -10.07 -2.85
N PRO A 483 30.65 -9.21 -1.99
CA PRO A 483 30.80 -7.77 -2.11
C PRO A 483 32.26 -7.33 -1.95
N VAL A 484 32.68 -6.36 -2.77
CA VAL A 484 34.01 -5.74 -2.66
C VAL A 484 34.15 -5.11 -1.27
N GLY A 485 35.22 -5.45 -0.56
CA GLY A 485 35.49 -4.93 0.80
C GLY A 485 34.88 -5.76 1.95
N MET A 486 34.00 -6.73 1.67
CA MET A 486 33.53 -7.67 2.69
C MET A 486 34.55 -8.79 2.90
N SER A 487 34.82 -9.18 4.16
CA SER A 487 35.69 -10.32 4.44
C SER A 487 35.04 -11.63 3.99
N ASN A 488 35.84 -12.60 3.54
CA ASN A 488 35.33 -13.92 3.16
C ASN A 488 34.57 -14.57 4.33
N ALA A 489 35.04 -14.44 5.57
CA ALA A 489 34.36 -14.98 6.74
C ALA A 489 32.95 -14.39 6.94
N ALA A 490 32.81 -13.06 6.83
CA ALA A 490 31.50 -12.40 6.95
C ALA A 490 30.55 -12.83 5.80
N TRP A 491 31.09 -12.95 4.59
CA TRP A 491 30.30 -13.40 3.44
C TRP A 491 29.85 -14.86 3.54
N GLN A 492 30.73 -15.78 3.96
CA GLN A 492 30.34 -17.16 4.20
C GLN A 492 29.32 -17.28 5.34
N SER A 493 29.45 -16.46 6.40
CA SER A 493 28.47 -16.40 7.48
C SER A 493 27.07 -15.99 6.99
N PHE A 494 26.99 -14.93 6.17
CA PHE A 494 25.74 -14.50 5.53
C PHE A 494 25.13 -15.63 4.67
N LYS A 495 25.93 -16.24 3.79
CA LYS A 495 25.46 -17.34 2.94
C LYS A 495 25.02 -18.57 3.73
N ALA A 496 25.67 -18.88 4.85
CA ALA A 496 25.27 -20.01 5.70
C ALA A 496 23.91 -19.79 6.37
N ASN A 497 23.44 -18.55 6.42
CA ASN A 497 22.14 -18.16 6.95
C ASN A 497 21.08 -17.99 5.85
N PHE A 498 21.44 -18.20 4.58
CA PHE A 498 20.56 -18.00 3.43
C PHE A 498 20.29 -19.30 2.68
N GLU A 499 19.05 -19.50 2.26
CA GLU A 499 18.62 -20.65 1.45
C GLU A 499 17.58 -20.21 0.40
N GLU A 500 17.73 -20.66 -0.84
CA GLU A 500 16.68 -20.60 -1.85
C GLU A 500 16.05 -21.98 -2.04
N THR A 501 14.72 -22.03 -2.03
CA THR A 501 13.96 -23.27 -2.20
C THR A 501 12.88 -23.12 -3.25
N ASP A 502 12.32 -24.26 -3.66
CA ASP A 502 11.17 -24.36 -4.57
C ASP A 502 11.41 -23.69 -5.94
N GLY A 503 12.50 -24.07 -6.63
CA GLY A 503 12.81 -23.52 -7.95
C GLY A 503 13.06 -22.00 -7.92
N GLU A 504 13.73 -21.52 -6.88
CA GLU A 504 14.05 -20.09 -6.65
C GLU A 504 12.83 -19.21 -6.33
N GLN A 505 11.67 -19.78 -5.95
CA GLN A 505 10.45 -19.02 -5.62
C GLN A 505 10.41 -18.51 -4.16
N ILE A 506 11.29 -19.00 -3.30
CA ILE A 506 11.31 -18.66 -1.86
C ILE A 506 12.74 -18.33 -1.45
N MET A 507 12.91 -17.15 -0.83
CA MET A 507 14.16 -16.76 -0.16
C MET A 507 14.00 -16.89 1.36
N THR A 508 14.81 -17.75 1.98
CA THR A 508 14.81 -17.98 3.43
C THR A 508 16.08 -17.41 4.06
N LEU A 509 15.92 -16.55 5.08
CA LEU A 509 16.99 -16.17 6.00
C LEU A 509 16.75 -16.82 7.37
N SER A 510 17.74 -17.55 7.87
CA SER A 510 17.73 -18.17 9.19
C SER A 510 18.79 -17.55 10.09
N ARG A 511 18.64 -17.69 11.41
CA ARG A 511 19.67 -17.29 12.42
C ARG A 511 19.99 -15.81 12.42
N LEU A 512 18.98 -14.97 12.18
CA LEU A 512 19.08 -13.52 12.38
C LEU A 512 19.22 -13.17 13.86
#